data_AF-A0A6L3YKD5-F1
#
_entry.id   AF-A0A6L3YKD5-F1
#
_cell.length_a   1.000
_cell.length_b   1.000
_cell.length_c   1.000
_cell.angle_alpha   90.00
_cell.angle_beta   90.00
_cell.angle_gamma   90.00
#
_symmetry.space_group_name_H-M   'P 1'
#
loop_
_entity.id
_entity.type
_entity.pdbx_description
1 polymer ?
#
loop_
_entity_poly.entity_id
_entity_poly.type
_entity_poly.pdbx_seq_one_letter_code
_entity_poly.pdbx_strand_id
1 'polypeptide(L)'
;MTTIILVNDIDSEKLEAVKSEMEKRGAPTIRAIDAGDHLIAVEGSHRLRAAEELGLAVNIEIVDVDGAVDLDTLDWDDNGWFDERIVSGREFIEGFTRNPFPAGQQVAEIEVA
;
A
#
# COMPACT_ATOMS: atom_id res chain seq x y z
N MET A 1 1.97 -15.27 -7.16
CA MET A 1 1.79 -14.38 -6.01
C MET A 1 2.84 -13.30 -6.12
N THR A 2 2.40 -12.07 -5.89
CA THR A 2 3.22 -10.86 -5.91
C THR A 2 3.30 -10.35 -4.48
N THR A 3 4.51 -10.14 -3.98
CA THR A 3 4.74 -9.50 -2.68
C THR A 3 4.48 -8.01 -2.81
N ILE A 4 3.51 -7.51 -2.06
CA ILE A 4 3.19 -6.09 -1.99
C ILE A 4 3.53 -5.57 -0.58
N ILE A 5 4.36 -4.54 -0.52
CA ILE A 5 4.73 -3.89 0.73
C ILE A 5 3.59 -2.98 1.17
N LEU A 6 3.16 -3.13 2.44
CA LEU A 6 2.09 -2.34 3.03
C LEU A 6 2.69 -1.14 3.75
N VAL A 7 2.24 0.08 3.44
CA VAL A 7 2.80 1.32 4.02
C VAL A 7 2.30 1.64 5.43
N ASN A 8 1.18 1.03 5.83
CA ASN A 8 0.49 1.26 7.10
C ASN A 8 0.32 -0.05 7.88
N ASP A 9 0.36 0.05 9.20
CA ASP A 9 0.07 -1.07 10.09
C ASP A 9 -1.39 -1.52 10.02
N ILE A 10 -1.57 -2.82 10.24
CA ILE A 10 -2.88 -3.45 10.24
C ILE A 10 -3.52 -3.34 11.62
N ASP A 11 -4.53 -2.49 11.69
CA ASP A 11 -5.52 -2.46 12.77
C ASP A 11 -6.57 -3.57 12.56
N SER A 12 -6.74 -4.44 13.57
CA SER A 12 -7.62 -5.60 13.49
C SER A 12 -9.11 -5.26 13.40
N GLU A 13 -9.56 -4.19 14.05
CA GLU A 13 -10.98 -3.80 14.01
C GLU A 13 -11.34 -3.23 12.63
N LYS A 14 -10.45 -2.39 12.08
CA LYS A 14 -10.58 -1.87 10.70
C LYS A 14 -10.50 -3.01 9.68
N LEU A 15 -9.62 -3.99 9.88
CA LEU A 15 -9.47 -5.13 8.97
C LEU A 15 -10.77 -5.94 8.86
N GLU A 16 -11.41 -6.28 9.98
CA GLU A 16 -12.65 -7.05 9.96
C GLU A 16 -13.80 -6.29 9.28
N ALA A 17 -13.88 -4.97 9.49
CA ALA A 17 -14.85 -4.13 8.78
C ALA A 17 -14.60 -4.14 7.25
N VAL A 18 -13.34 -4.02 6.83
CA VAL A 18 -12.94 -4.07 5.42
C VAL A 18 -13.22 -5.44 4.80
N LYS A 19 -12.92 -6.54 5.49
CA LYS A 19 -13.24 -7.90 5.03
C LYS A 19 -14.74 -8.05 4.77
N SER A 20 -15.59 -7.64 5.71
CA SER A 20 -17.05 -7.73 5.54
C SER A 20 -17.57 -6.87 4.38
N GLU A 21 -16.92 -5.75 4.08
CA GLU A 21 -17.25 -4.95 2.89
C GLU A 21 -16.80 -5.66 1.60
N MET A 22 -15.58 -6.17 1.57
CA MET A 22 -14.97 -6.83 0.40
C MET A 22 -15.66 -8.14 0.03
N GLU A 23 -16.18 -8.90 1.00
CA GLU A 23 -17.03 -10.06 0.72
C GLU A 23 -18.28 -9.69 -0.10
N LYS A 24 -18.80 -8.47 0.05
CA LYS A 24 -20.01 -8.00 -0.64
C LYS A 24 -19.69 -7.32 -1.97
N ARG A 25 -18.57 -6.59 -2.04
CA ARG A 25 -18.22 -5.72 -3.16
C ARG A 25 -17.18 -6.34 -4.11
N GLY A 26 -16.50 -7.40 -3.67
CA GLY A 26 -15.43 -8.05 -4.41
C GLY A 26 -14.07 -7.37 -4.18
N ALA A 27 -13.12 -7.74 -5.04
CA ALA A 27 -11.74 -7.30 -4.91
C ALA A 27 -11.56 -5.80 -5.21
N PRO A 28 -10.66 -5.12 -4.48
CA PRO A 28 -10.36 -3.72 -4.68
C PRO A 28 -9.44 -3.52 -5.90
N THR A 29 -9.36 -2.26 -6.35
CA THR A 29 -8.22 -1.76 -7.12
C THR A 29 -7.33 -0.96 -6.19
N ILE A 30 -6.03 -1.22 -6.22
CA ILE A 30 -5.04 -0.62 -5.32
C ILE A 30 -3.95 0.04 -6.15
N ARG A 31 -3.60 1.27 -5.79
CA ARG A 31 -2.47 1.97 -6.37
C ARG A 31 -1.17 1.50 -5.71
N ALA A 32 -0.16 1.21 -6.52
CA ALA A 32 1.16 0.84 -6.05
C ALA A 32 2.26 1.47 -6.91
N ILE A 33 3.41 1.72 -6.33
CA ILE A 33 4.61 2.13 -7.05
C ILE A 33 5.46 0.88 -7.30
N ASP A 34 5.96 0.74 -8.52
CA ASP A 34 6.93 -0.30 -8.86
C ASP A 34 8.34 0.15 -8.45
N ALA A 35 8.93 -0.54 -7.46
CA ALA A 35 10.28 -0.30 -6.96
C ALA A 35 11.32 -1.28 -7.56
N GLY A 36 10.98 -1.99 -8.65
CA GLY A 36 11.83 -2.95 -9.33
C GLY A 36 11.66 -4.37 -8.79
N ASP A 37 12.10 -4.62 -7.56
CA ASP A 37 12.05 -5.96 -6.95
C ASP A 37 10.71 -6.22 -6.22
N HIS A 38 10.00 -5.16 -5.87
CA HIS A 38 8.75 -5.21 -5.10
C HIS A 38 7.79 -4.10 -5.53
N LEU A 39 6.50 -4.32 -5.25
CA LEU A 39 5.49 -3.27 -5.33
C LEU A 39 5.30 -2.65 -3.95
N ILE A 40 5.20 -1.33 -3.89
CA ILE A 40 4.88 -0.60 -2.67
C ILE A 40 3.47 -0.05 -2.81
N ALA A 41 2.53 -0.57 -2.03
CA ALA A 41 1.17 -0.05 -2.03
C ALA A 41 1.19 1.35 -1.44
N VAL A 42 0.75 2.35 -2.20
CA VAL A 42 0.61 3.71 -1.65
C VAL A 42 -0.66 3.82 -0.80
N GLU A 43 -1.62 2.91 -0.99
CA GLU A 43 -2.88 2.90 -0.24
C GLU A 43 -3.37 1.49 0.10
N GLY A 44 -4.35 1.41 1.00
CA GLY A 44 -5.18 0.21 1.13
C GLY A 44 -4.50 -1.00 1.78
N SER A 45 -3.59 -0.80 2.73
CA SER A 45 -2.97 -1.89 3.51
C SER A 45 -3.99 -2.90 4.06
N HIS A 46 -5.07 -2.43 4.70
CA HIS A 46 -6.15 -3.30 5.20
C HIS A 46 -6.88 -4.04 4.08
N ARG A 47 -7.07 -3.40 2.92
CA ARG A 47 -7.72 -4.00 1.74
C ARG A 47 -6.86 -5.10 1.15
N LEU A 48 -5.54 -4.90 1.08
CA LEU A 48 -4.59 -5.92 0.63
C LEU A 48 -4.53 -7.08 1.63
N ARG A 49 -4.40 -6.83 2.94
CA ARG A 49 -4.45 -7.90 3.94
C ARG A 49 -5.77 -8.68 3.89
N ALA A 50 -6.90 -7.97 3.75
CA ALA A 50 -8.20 -8.61 3.58
C ALA A 50 -8.27 -9.47 2.32
N ALA A 51 -7.73 -8.99 1.19
CA ALA A 51 -7.68 -9.75 -0.05
C ALA A 51 -6.84 -11.03 0.10
N GLU A 52 -5.70 -10.95 0.79
CA GLU A 52 -4.85 -12.11 1.09
C GLU A 52 -5.62 -13.16 1.91
N GLU A 53 -6.26 -12.73 3.00
CA GLU A 53 -7.01 -13.63 3.88
C GLU A 53 -8.25 -14.23 3.20
N LEU A 54 -8.90 -13.49 2.30
CA LEU A 54 -10.08 -13.94 1.55
C LEU A 54 -9.72 -14.70 0.26
N GLY A 55 -8.44 -14.73 -0.12
CA GLY A 55 -8.00 -15.33 -1.40
C GLY A 55 -8.55 -14.61 -2.63
N LEU A 56 -8.70 -13.28 -2.56
CA LEU A 56 -9.18 -12.45 -3.66
C LEU A 56 -8.02 -11.90 -4.49
N ALA A 57 -8.11 -12.04 -5.81
CA ALA A 57 -7.17 -11.40 -6.72
C ALA A 57 -7.44 -9.89 -6.83
N VAL A 58 -6.40 -9.07 -6.70
CA VAL A 58 -6.50 -7.60 -6.64
C VAL A 58 -6.03 -6.98 -7.95
N ASN A 59 -6.71 -5.93 -8.41
CA ASN A 59 -6.22 -5.12 -9.52
C ASN A 59 -5.19 -4.12 -8.99
N ILE A 60 -3.99 -4.10 -9.58
CA ILE A 60 -2.97 -3.11 -9.22
C ILE A 60 -2.85 -2.05 -10.31
N GLU A 61 -3.03 -0.80 -9.92
CA GLU A 61 -2.75 0.37 -10.76
C GLU A 61 -1.36 0.89 -10.43
N ILE A 62 -0.44 0.79 -11.39
CA ILE A 62 0.94 1.25 -11.22
C ILE A 62 0.98 2.77 -11.34
N VAL A 63 1.45 3.41 -10.27
CA VAL A 63 1.78 4.83 -10.26
C VAL A 63 3.18 5.00 -10.87
N ASP A 64 3.27 5.88 -11.87
CA ASP A 64 4.55 6.21 -12.51
C ASP A 64 5.53 6.76 -11.46
N VAL A 65 6.80 6.38 -11.57
CA VAL A 65 7.87 6.88 -10.71
C VAL A 65 8.06 8.39 -10.83
N ASP A 66 7.75 8.98 -11.98
CA ASP A 66 7.74 10.42 -12.17
C ASP A 66 6.33 11.02 -11.94
N GLY A 67 5.36 10.19 -11.57
CA GLY A 67 3.98 10.58 -11.23
C GLY A 67 3.86 11.16 -9.83
N ALA A 68 2.81 11.96 -9.61
CA ALA A 68 2.52 12.60 -8.34
C ALA A 68 1.85 11.63 -7.35
N VAL A 69 2.36 11.59 -6.13
CA VAL A 69 1.84 10.83 -4.99
C VAL A 69 1.42 11.84 -3.92
N ASP A 70 0.12 11.91 -3.65
CA ASP A 70 -0.45 12.79 -2.64
C ASP A 70 -0.44 12.10 -1.26
N LEU A 71 0.46 12.52 -0.38
CA LEU A 71 0.69 11.95 0.93
C LEU A 71 -0.46 12.21 1.93
N ASP A 72 -1.24 13.28 1.74
CA ASP A 72 -2.41 13.57 2.60
C ASP A 72 -3.48 12.48 2.44
N THR A 73 -3.57 11.89 1.24
CA THR A 73 -4.51 10.77 0.99
C THR A 73 -4.05 9.44 1.59
N LEU A 74 -2.79 9.36 2.04
CA LEU A 74 -2.16 8.10 2.48
C LEU A 74 -2.03 7.98 4.01
N ASP A 75 -2.38 9.03 4.76
CA ASP A 75 -2.25 9.09 6.23
C ASP A 75 -0.78 8.90 6.68
N TRP A 76 0.18 9.25 5.79
CA TRP A 76 1.58 8.83 5.92
C TRP A 76 2.52 9.94 6.40
N ASP A 77 2.13 11.21 6.21
CA ASP A 77 2.88 12.38 6.68
C ASP A 77 2.49 12.86 8.08
N ASP A 78 1.86 12.00 8.89
CA ASP A 78 1.54 12.33 10.29
C ASP A 78 2.81 12.54 11.16
N ASN A 79 3.98 12.14 10.65
CA ASN A 79 5.27 12.27 11.33
C ASN A 79 6.20 13.34 10.73
N GLY A 80 5.77 14.10 9.71
CA GLY A 80 6.56 15.17 9.08
C GLY A 80 7.82 14.66 8.38
N TRP A 81 7.73 13.49 7.73
CA TRP A 81 8.87 12.86 7.05
C TRP A 81 9.16 13.52 5.70
N PHE A 82 8.19 14.25 5.16
CA PHE A 82 8.31 14.99 3.93
C PHE A 82 8.04 16.47 4.19
N ASP A 83 8.90 17.35 3.65
CA ASP A 83 8.68 18.79 3.70
C ASP A 83 7.57 19.24 2.73
N GLU A 84 7.19 18.37 1.78
CA GLU A 84 6.17 18.58 0.76
C GLU A 84 5.13 17.45 0.77
N ARG A 85 3.84 17.79 0.63
CA ARG A 85 2.71 16.83 0.73
C ARG A 85 2.40 16.07 -0.55
N ILE A 86 2.95 16.52 -1.67
CA ILE A 86 2.87 15.82 -2.95
C ILE A 86 4.30 15.58 -3.37
N VAL A 87 4.66 14.31 -3.51
CA VAL A 87 6.01 13.90 -3.92
C VAL A 87 5.94 13.10 -5.21
N SER A 88 7.02 13.02 -5.96
CA SER A 88 7.12 12.05 -7.05
C SER A 88 7.17 10.62 -6.50
N GLY A 89 6.77 9.63 -7.30
CA GLY A 89 6.97 8.21 -6.96
C GLY A 89 8.43 7.88 -6.65
N ARG A 90 9.39 8.52 -7.34
CA ARG A 90 10.83 8.41 -7.06
C ARG A 90 11.18 8.93 -5.67
N GLU A 91 10.75 10.14 -5.32
CA GLU A 91 10.96 10.71 -3.99
C GLU A 91 10.30 9.89 -2.89
N PHE A 92 9.12 9.32 -3.17
CA PHE A 92 8.45 8.38 -2.28
C PHE A 92 9.31 7.14 -2.04
N ILE A 93 9.80 6.48 -3.10
CA ILE A 93 10.69 5.30 -2.98
C ILE A 93 11.95 5.68 -2.20
N GLU A 94 12.58 6.80 -2.53
CA GLU A 94 13.78 7.25 -1.85
C GLU A 94 13.54 7.51 -0.35
N GLY A 95 12.45 8.19 0.01
CA GLY A 95 12.06 8.39 1.41
C GLY A 95 11.77 7.07 2.11
N PHE A 96 11.01 6.18 1.45
CA PHE A 96 10.65 4.87 1.95
C PHE A 96 11.86 3.95 2.18
N THR A 97 12.87 4.03 1.32
CA THR A 97 14.06 3.17 1.38
C THR A 97 15.19 3.73 2.26
N ARG A 98 15.25 5.06 2.44
CA ARG A 98 16.29 5.71 3.25
C ARG A 98 16.10 5.52 4.75
N ASN A 99 14.86 5.40 5.22
CA ASN A 99 14.61 5.08 6.62
C ASN A 99 14.67 3.56 6.81
N PRO A 100 15.53 3.03 7.68
CA PRO A 100 15.51 1.62 8.00
C PRO A 100 14.13 1.31 8.54
N PHE A 101 13.42 0.44 7.82
CA PHE A 101 12.12 -0.06 8.24
C PHE A 101 12.17 -0.40 9.74
N PRO A 102 11.18 0.00 10.55
CA PRO A 102 11.04 -0.64 11.85
C PRO A 102 11.00 -2.14 11.60
N ALA A 103 11.80 -2.90 12.34
CA ALA A 103 11.87 -4.35 12.17
C ALA A 103 10.45 -4.93 12.28
N GLY A 104 9.91 -5.46 11.16
CA GLY A 104 8.52 -5.93 11.08
C GLY A 104 7.65 -5.33 9.97
N GLN A 105 8.22 -4.71 8.93
CA GLN A 105 7.47 -4.21 7.77
C GLN A 105 6.48 -5.27 7.24
N GLN A 106 5.21 -4.90 7.17
CA GLN A 106 4.17 -5.83 6.75
C GLN A 106 4.14 -5.96 5.23
N VAL A 107 4.02 -7.19 4.77
CA VAL A 107 3.77 -7.53 3.36
C VAL A 107 2.48 -8.31 3.24
N ALA A 108 1.87 -8.26 2.05
CA ALA A 108 0.79 -9.14 1.63
C ALA A 108 1.21 -9.91 0.37
N GLU A 109 0.96 -11.22 0.36
CA GLU A 109 1.18 -12.09 -0.80
C GLU A 109 -0.11 -12.23 -1.60
N ILE A 110 -0.21 -11.48 -2.68
CA ILE A 110 -1.48 -11.30 -3.42
C ILE A 110 -1.39 -11.86 -4.82
N GLU A 111 -2.49 -12.44 -5.30
CA GLU A 111 -2.68 -12.70 -6.73
C GLU A 111 -3.09 -11.39 -7.41
N VAL A 112 -2.32 -10.94 -8.39
CA VAL A 112 -2.65 -9.76 -9.19
C VAL A 112 -3.44 -10.21 -10.41
N ALA A 113 -4.61 -9.60 -10.61
CA ALA A 113 -5.54 -9.92 -11.70
C ALA A 113 -5.14 -9.31 -13.05
#